data_AF-R6XUK9-F1
#
_entry.id   AF-R6XUK9-F1
#
_cell.length_a   1.000
_cell.length_b   1.000
_cell.length_c   1.000
_cell.angle_alpha   90.00
_cell.angle_beta   90.00
_cell.angle_gamma   90.00
#
_symmetry.space_group_name_H-M   'P 1'
#
loop_
_entity.id
_entity.type
_entity.pdbx_description
1 polymer ?
#
loop_
_entity_poly.entity_id
_entity_poly.type
_entity_poly.pdbx_seq_one_letter_code
_entity_poly.pdbx_strand_id
1 'polypeptide(L)'
;MKKIVNVLPLLILLSLASCSSSRSTILTFDANGGYFDDNENITKIFSKGVINTEVAEADLKIPLNKDENKIFVGWVEENSTTILPENLRYPYIDSTIYAYWLTKVSITYVTNKENVSHSDEIGYEGKYVSLWIPELSDDEGYVFEGWYIDKTFETKFDSKVFPSQDITLYALFENYPTINLHYSENKVVEYNGKAGSKITSTFESYKVEDDETFEGWFYKTIENGIEVEKRFFFDYMPGTSLDLYPKTSKDRKVTISFDLGNDHQGNIASLVGLPGEIISKIPSLENIDFKNCTFEGWFYIVDGQEVKFDFSKFPNTDLKLTAKWKEYPTISFDTLTLGNQSYATIQLKAGEKLPVLPIPTKDDEEFLYWTYIKDGNQIKFDLKTMPEESVVLIPVFQSKINITLKYIYKGTELLENEKNVKLSYNQIIDDTFITENVNVPTGYVIEGIYDGVYNKENQNSANEISLPYLPSGDEIIYINIVKEITINVFTVTEATNPLWYLEEQTLSVSNFRKVTTLVGGEGQNIVFDKNLAAKYGYEIEGYYESDDTNNISYDKINNLSIFPYVEDGNLTEINVFIRYIKNN
;
A
#
# COMPACT_ATOMS: atom_id res chain seq x y z
N MET A 1 -26.87 -101.47 -8.99
CA MET A 1 -27.26 -100.05 -9.20
C MET A 1 -27.39 -99.82 -10.70
N LYS A 2 -28.60 -100.02 -11.26
CA LYS A 2 -29.46 -98.96 -11.84
C LYS A 2 -28.74 -98.02 -12.82
N LYS A 3 -28.86 -98.30 -14.11
CA LYS A 3 -29.04 -97.25 -15.14
C LYS A 3 -30.07 -97.73 -16.15
N ILE A 4 -31.16 -96.96 -16.21
CA ILE A 4 -32.31 -97.09 -17.08
C ILE A 4 -31.89 -96.59 -18.46
N VAL A 5 -32.07 -97.42 -19.48
CA VAL A 5 -32.00 -97.03 -20.89
C VAL A 5 -33.41 -96.66 -21.30
N ASN A 6 -33.61 -95.41 -21.72
CA ASN A 6 -34.86 -94.94 -22.32
C ASN A 6 -34.59 -94.49 -23.74
N VAL A 7 -35.45 -94.94 -24.65
CA VAL A 7 -35.47 -94.66 -26.07
C VAL A 7 -36.69 -93.78 -26.38
N LEU A 8 -36.49 -92.81 -27.28
CA LEU A 8 -37.46 -91.95 -28.03
C LEU A 8 -38.20 -90.84 -27.24
N PRO A 9 -38.58 -89.68 -27.86
CA PRO A 9 -38.67 -89.43 -29.30
C PRO A 9 -38.10 -88.11 -29.86
N LEU A 10 -38.08 -88.11 -31.20
CA LEU A 10 -37.87 -87.04 -32.17
C LEU A 10 -38.60 -85.73 -31.79
N LEU A 11 -37.85 -84.65 -31.63
CA LEU A 11 -38.38 -83.28 -31.66
C LEU A 11 -37.66 -82.51 -32.77
N ILE A 12 -38.41 -82.25 -33.84
CA ILE A 12 -38.04 -81.37 -34.94
C ILE A 12 -37.99 -79.95 -34.39
N LEU A 13 -36.78 -79.39 -34.22
CA LEU A 13 -36.61 -77.94 -34.22
C LEU A 13 -36.09 -77.54 -35.60
N LEU A 14 -36.97 -76.93 -36.38
CA LEU A 14 -36.60 -76.01 -37.45
C LEU A 14 -35.73 -74.91 -36.82
N SER A 15 -34.41 -74.98 -36.94
CA SER A 15 -33.65 -73.74 -37.14
C SER A 15 -33.82 -73.40 -38.61
N LEU A 16 -34.64 -72.37 -38.86
CA LEU A 16 -34.61 -71.65 -40.12
C LEU A 16 -33.15 -71.38 -40.44
N ALA A 17 -32.64 -72.03 -41.50
CA ALA A 17 -31.54 -71.47 -42.24
C ALA A 17 -32.04 -70.09 -42.69
N SER A 18 -31.73 -69.05 -41.90
CA SER A 18 -31.53 -67.73 -42.47
C SER A 18 -30.35 -67.89 -43.41
N CYS A 19 -30.63 -68.42 -44.60
CA CYS A 19 -29.86 -68.17 -45.79
C CYS A 19 -30.05 -66.68 -46.06
N SER A 20 -29.39 -65.82 -45.27
CA SER A 20 -28.91 -64.59 -45.85
C SER A 20 -27.92 -65.08 -46.89
N SER A 21 -28.31 -65.04 -48.16
CA SER A 21 -27.38 -65.24 -49.26
C SER A 21 -26.35 -64.13 -49.13
N SER A 22 -25.29 -64.35 -48.36
CA SER A 22 -24.17 -63.44 -48.23
C SER A 22 -23.62 -63.30 -49.64
N ARG A 23 -23.91 -62.17 -50.29
CA ARG A 23 -23.45 -61.92 -51.65
C ARG A 23 -21.93 -61.99 -51.61
N SER A 24 -21.37 -62.84 -52.47
CA SER A 24 -19.93 -62.93 -52.67
C SER A 24 -19.53 -62.02 -53.82
N THR A 25 -18.36 -61.42 -53.73
CA THR A 25 -17.74 -60.63 -54.81
C THR A 25 -16.36 -61.19 -55.13
N ILE A 26 -15.82 -60.82 -56.27
CA ILE A 26 -14.44 -61.12 -56.67
C ILE A 26 -13.62 -59.83 -56.56
N LEU A 27 -12.50 -59.90 -55.84
CA LEU A 27 -11.46 -58.87 -55.87
C LEU A 27 -10.31 -59.40 -56.72
N THR A 28 -9.99 -58.68 -57.80
CA THR A 28 -8.88 -59.00 -58.69
C THR A 28 -7.67 -58.18 -58.29
N PHE A 29 -6.54 -58.83 -58.06
CA PHE A 29 -5.25 -58.19 -57.83
C PHE A 29 -4.47 -58.24 -59.14
N ASP A 30 -4.26 -57.09 -59.76
CA ASP A 30 -3.47 -56.93 -60.98
C ASP A 30 -2.06 -56.47 -60.62
N ALA A 31 -1.05 -57.30 -60.90
CA ALA A 31 0.34 -56.99 -60.61
C ALA A 31 0.87 -55.78 -61.41
N ASN A 32 0.10 -55.26 -62.38
CA ASN A 32 0.32 -53.97 -63.03
C ASN A 32 1.77 -53.76 -63.49
N GLY A 33 2.25 -54.67 -64.34
CA GLY A 33 3.65 -54.74 -64.78
C GLY A 33 4.53 -55.74 -64.03
N GLY A 34 4.02 -56.33 -62.94
CA GLY A 34 4.64 -57.45 -62.21
C GLY A 34 3.98 -58.82 -62.50
N TYR A 35 4.27 -59.80 -61.64
CA TYR A 35 3.74 -61.17 -61.71
C TYR A 35 3.64 -61.84 -60.31
N PHE A 36 3.04 -63.02 -60.22
CA PHE A 36 2.86 -63.78 -58.97
C PHE A 36 3.40 -65.22 -59.07
N ASP A 37 3.59 -65.87 -57.91
CA ASP A 37 3.88 -67.32 -57.78
C ASP A 37 5.12 -67.81 -58.53
N ASP A 38 6.17 -66.98 -58.62
CA ASP A 38 7.40 -67.24 -59.37
C ASP A 38 7.18 -67.55 -60.87
N ASN A 39 5.97 -67.32 -61.38
CA ASN A 39 5.59 -67.56 -62.77
C ASN A 39 5.25 -66.22 -63.44
N GLU A 40 6.16 -65.79 -64.30
CA GLU A 40 6.09 -64.50 -65.00
C GLU A 40 4.84 -64.31 -65.90
N ASN A 41 4.11 -65.39 -66.18
CA ASN A 41 2.87 -65.32 -66.95
C ASN A 41 1.62 -65.03 -66.10
N ILE A 42 1.72 -65.12 -64.77
CA ILE A 42 0.60 -64.87 -63.86
C ILE A 42 0.66 -63.41 -63.43
N THR A 43 -0.06 -62.55 -64.14
CA THR A 43 -0.12 -61.10 -63.84
C THR A 43 -1.34 -60.70 -63.04
N LYS A 44 -2.30 -61.61 -62.86
CA LYS A 44 -3.53 -61.38 -62.10
C LYS A 44 -3.86 -62.59 -61.23
N ILE A 45 -4.27 -62.33 -59.99
CA ILE A 45 -4.87 -63.33 -59.10
C ILE A 45 -6.24 -62.83 -58.63
N PHE A 46 -7.10 -63.77 -58.25
CA PHE A 46 -8.48 -63.49 -57.88
C PHE A 46 -8.73 -64.06 -56.49
N SER A 47 -9.35 -63.26 -55.62
CA SER A 47 -9.92 -63.78 -54.39
C SER A 47 -11.43 -63.53 -54.33
N LYS A 48 -12.17 -64.52 -53.84
CA LYS A 48 -13.62 -64.48 -53.72
C LYS A 48 -14.02 -64.58 -52.26
N GLY A 49 -14.76 -63.59 -51.78
CA GLY A 49 -15.25 -63.56 -50.40
C GLY A 49 -16.57 -62.83 -50.25
N VAL A 50 -17.04 -62.75 -49.01
CA VAL A 50 -18.31 -62.09 -48.66
C VAL A 50 -18.09 -60.58 -48.65
N ILE A 51 -19.00 -59.82 -49.26
CA ILE A 51 -18.93 -58.35 -49.30
C ILE A 51 -18.69 -57.77 -47.89
N ASN A 52 -17.77 -56.80 -47.80
CA ASN A 52 -17.37 -56.07 -46.59
C ASN A 52 -16.72 -56.91 -45.47
N THR A 53 -16.36 -58.17 -45.73
CA THR A 53 -15.42 -58.90 -44.87
C THR A 53 -13.98 -58.58 -45.29
N GLU A 54 -13.05 -58.71 -44.35
CA GLU A 54 -11.63 -58.56 -44.61
C GLU A 54 -11.12 -59.67 -45.53
N VAL A 55 -10.19 -59.33 -46.42
CA VAL A 55 -9.49 -60.28 -47.28
C VAL A 55 -8.47 -61.03 -46.41
N ALA A 56 -8.46 -62.35 -46.49
CA ALA A 56 -7.53 -63.15 -45.69
C ALA A 56 -6.08 -62.89 -46.12
N GLU A 57 -5.14 -62.84 -45.16
CA GLU A 57 -3.71 -62.65 -45.45
C GLU A 57 -3.16 -63.66 -46.48
N ALA A 58 -3.67 -64.89 -46.48
CA ALA A 58 -3.28 -65.93 -47.44
C ALA A 58 -3.61 -65.58 -48.91
N ASP A 59 -4.58 -64.69 -49.14
CA ASP A 59 -4.97 -64.21 -50.46
C ASP A 59 -4.21 -62.94 -50.87
N LEU A 60 -3.57 -62.25 -49.93
CA LEU A 60 -2.79 -61.02 -50.14
C LEU A 60 -1.36 -61.34 -50.58
N LYS A 61 -1.20 -61.96 -51.76
CA LYS A 61 0.12 -62.24 -52.32
C LYS A 61 0.82 -60.95 -52.75
N ILE A 62 2.09 -60.82 -52.40
CA ILE A 62 2.95 -59.71 -52.86
C ILE A 62 3.42 -60.03 -54.29
N PRO A 63 3.15 -59.15 -55.27
CA PRO A 63 3.64 -59.36 -56.63
C PRO A 63 5.16 -59.14 -56.70
N LEU A 64 5.80 -59.77 -57.67
CA LEU A 64 7.20 -59.58 -58.05
C LEU A 64 7.29 -58.76 -59.34
N ASN A 65 8.42 -58.10 -59.58
CA ASN A 65 8.69 -57.38 -60.82
C ASN A 65 10.03 -57.84 -61.42
N LYS A 66 10.10 -57.92 -62.75
CA LYS A 66 11.35 -58.24 -63.47
C LYS A 66 12.33 -57.07 -63.46
N ASP A 67 11.80 -55.86 -63.41
CA ASP A 67 12.62 -54.66 -63.25
C ASP A 67 13.08 -54.58 -61.80
N GLU A 68 14.35 -54.92 -61.56
CA GLU A 68 15.00 -54.86 -60.25
C GLU A 68 15.01 -53.44 -59.65
N ASN A 69 14.71 -52.42 -60.47
CA ASN A 69 14.54 -51.04 -60.02
C ASN A 69 13.13 -50.75 -59.50
N LYS A 70 12.17 -51.68 -59.54
CA LYS A 70 10.82 -51.44 -59.04
C LYS A 70 10.61 -52.13 -57.69
N ILE A 71 10.06 -51.41 -56.72
CA ILE A 71 9.62 -51.97 -55.43
C ILE A 71 8.12 -51.85 -55.25
N PHE A 72 7.49 -52.94 -54.84
CA PHE A 72 6.07 -52.95 -54.49
C PHE A 72 5.85 -52.19 -53.18
N VAL A 73 4.90 -51.26 -53.17
CA VAL A 73 4.58 -50.48 -51.96
C VAL A 73 3.13 -50.59 -51.51
N GLY A 74 2.26 -51.20 -52.31
CA GLY A 74 0.87 -51.42 -51.94
C GLY A 74 -0.06 -51.48 -53.14
N TRP A 75 -1.35 -51.56 -52.84
CA TRP A 75 -2.41 -51.65 -53.83
C TRP A 75 -3.11 -50.31 -54.00
N VAL A 76 -3.53 -49.99 -55.22
CA VAL A 76 -4.29 -48.79 -55.54
C VAL A 76 -5.51 -49.14 -56.39
N GLU A 77 -6.51 -48.27 -56.35
CA GLU A 77 -7.60 -48.31 -57.33
C GLU A 77 -7.13 -47.83 -58.71
N GLU A 78 -7.92 -48.12 -59.74
CA GLU A 78 -7.63 -47.69 -61.11
C GLU A 78 -7.42 -46.17 -61.18
N ASN A 79 -6.32 -45.73 -61.79
CA ASN A 79 -5.93 -44.32 -61.91
C ASN A 79 -5.70 -43.57 -60.57
N SER A 80 -5.52 -44.28 -59.45
CA SER A 80 -5.20 -43.69 -58.14
C SER A 80 -3.72 -43.85 -57.78
N THR A 81 -3.18 -42.92 -56.99
CA THR A 81 -1.87 -43.01 -56.34
C THR A 81 -1.97 -43.21 -54.83
N THR A 82 -3.19 -43.29 -54.29
CA THR A 82 -3.44 -43.48 -52.87
C THR A 82 -3.38 -44.96 -52.53
N ILE A 83 -2.37 -45.34 -51.74
CA ILE A 83 -2.21 -46.70 -51.25
C ILE A 83 -3.40 -47.07 -50.37
N LEU A 84 -4.06 -48.16 -50.74
CA LEU A 84 -5.14 -48.76 -49.98
C LEU A 84 -4.60 -49.31 -48.64
N PRO A 85 -5.44 -49.34 -47.59
CA PRO A 85 -5.02 -49.85 -46.29
C PRO A 85 -4.72 -51.36 -46.36
N GLU A 86 -3.84 -51.84 -45.46
CA GLU A 86 -3.42 -53.24 -45.41
C GLU A 86 -4.58 -54.21 -45.16
N ASN A 87 -5.58 -53.79 -44.37
CA ASN A 87 -6.79 -54.56 -44.07
C ASN A 87 -7.87 -54.39 -45.16
N LEU A 88 -7.53 -54.79 -46.39
CA LEU A 88 -8.44 -54.75 -47.54
C LEU A 88 -9.75 -55.49 -47.24
N ARG A 89 -10.86 -54.95 -47.73
CA ARG A 89 -12.19 -55.55 -47.61
C ARG A 89 -12.78 -55.84 -48.98
N TYR A 90 -13.56 -56.91 -49.05
CA TYR A 90 -14.25 -57.28 -50.29
C TYR A 90 -15.26 -56.18 -50.70
N PRO A 91 -15.17 -55.67 -51.95
CA PRO A 91 -16.03 -54.59 -52.45
C PRO A 91 -17.49 -55.02 -52.65
N TYR A 92 -18.39 -54.10 -52.98
CA TYR A 92 -19.80 -54.42 -53.26
C TYR A 92 -20.03 -55.04 -54.65
N ILE A 93 -19.10 -54.82 -55.57
CA ILE A 93 -19.10 -55.33 -56.95
C ILE A 93 -17.71 -55.84 -57.29
N ASP A 94 -17.62 -56.75 -58.26
CA ASP A 94 -16.33 -57.24 -58.74
C ASP A 94 -15.44 -56.05 -59.14
N SER A 95 -14.26 -55.98 -58.54
CA SER A 95 -13.35 -54.83 -58.69
C SER A 95 -11.92 -55.32 -58.92
N THR A 96 -11.11 -54.46 -59.54
CA THR A 96 -9.68 -54.70 -59.73
C THR A 96 -8.88 -53.63 -58.99
N ILE A 97 -7.87 -54.07 -58.24
CA ILE A 97 -6.86 -53.20 -57.64
C ILE A 97 -5.51 -53.51 -58.28
N TYR A 98 -4.66 -52.50 -58.34
CA TYR A 98 -3.42 -52.52 -59.12
C TYR A 98 -2.23 -52.38 -58.20
N ALA A 99 -1.18 -53.13 -58.45
CA ALA A 99 0.07 -52.97 -57.74
C ALA A 99 0.66 -51.59 -58.05
N TYR A 100 1.08 -50.89 -56.99
CA TYR A 100 1.78 -49.63 -57.09
C TYR A 100 3.27 -49.84 -56.84
N TRP A 101 4.07 -49.39 -57.78
CA TRP A 101 5.51 -49.62 -57.83
C TRP A 101 6.25 -48.29 -57.77
N LEU A 102 7.23 -48.17 -56.86
CA LEU A 102 8.18 -47.05 -56.89
C LEU A 102 9.42 -47.44 -57.67
N THR A 103 9.96 -46.49 -58.43
CA THR A 103 11.19 -46.64 -59.20
C THR A 103 12.41 -46.27 -58.37
N LYS A 104 13.45 -47.10 -58.46
CA LYS A 104 14.76 -46.87 -57.89
C LYS A 104 15.46 -45.79 -58.71
N VAL A 105 16.00 -44.79 -58.02
CA VAL A 105 16.66 -43.63 -58.61
C VAL A 105 17.93 -43.29 -57.84
N SER A 106 18.85 -42.56 -58.46
CA SER A 106 20.08 -42.07 -57.86
C SER A 106 20.17 -40.54 -57.80
N ILE A 107 20.88 -40.05 -56.78
CA ILE A 107 21.34 -38.67 -56.66
C ILE A 107 22.87 -38.70 -56.69
N THR A 108 23.44 -38.14 -57.73
CA THR A 108 24.91 -37.97 -57.89
C THR A 108 25.33 -36.60 -57.41
N TYR A 109 26.39 -36.52 -56.61
CA TYR A 109 26.93 -35.25 -56.11
C TYR A 109 28.19 -34.83 -56.86
N VAL A 110 28.22 -33.58 -57.30
CA VAL A 110 29.37 -32.97 -57.98
C VAL A 110 29.81 -31.74 -57.21
N THR A 111 31.07 -31.75 -56.78
CA THR A 111 31.71 -30.59 -56.16
C THR A 111 32.80 -30.04 -57.08
N ASN A 112 33.12 -28.75 -56.94
CA ASN A 112 34.25 -28.13 -57.61
C ASN A 112 35.50 -28.09 -56.72
N LYS A 113 35.51 -28.82 -55.60
CA LYS A 113 36.60 -28.85 -54.62
C LYS A 113 37.42 -30.13 -54.78
N GLU A 114 38.74 -29.99 -54.82
CA GLU A 114 39.64 -31.13 -54.94
C GLU A 114 39.52 -32.05 -53.72
N ASN A 115 39.49 -33.38 -53.95
CA ASN A 115 39.37 -34.41 -52.92
C ASN A 115 38.06 -34.43 -52.11
N VAL A 116 37.04 -33.67 -52.50
CA VAL A 116 35.73 -33.65 -51.85
C VAL A 116 34.73 -34.41 -52.72
N SER A 117 34.50 -35.68 -52.39
CA SER A 117 33.59 -36.55 -53.13
C SER A 117 32.75 -37.40 -52.18
N HIS A 118 31.55 -37.77 -52.61
CA HIS A 118 30.64 -38.65 -51.89
C HIS A 118 30.07 -39.67 -52.86
N SER A 119 29.72 -40.85 -52.37
CA SER A 119 29.05 -41.86 -53.18
C SER A 119 27.64 -41.42 -53.56
N ASP A 120 27.12 -41.92 -54.68
CA ASP A 120 25.74 -41.69 -55.07
C ASP A 120 24.77 -42.17 -53.98
N GLU A 121 23.72 -41.39 -53.74
CA GLU A 121 22.61 -41.80 -52.87
C GLU A 121 21.58 -42.52 -53.73
N ILE A 122 21.20 -43.72 -53.32
CA ILE A 122 20.31 -44.60 -54.08
C ILE A 122 19.07 -44.89 -53.23
N GLY A 123 17.90 -44.67 -53.79
CA GLY A 123 16.64 -44.91 -53.10
C GLY A 123 15.49 -45.06 -54.09
N TYR A 124 14.27 -44.87 -53.61
CA TYR A 124 13.07 -44.98 -54.44
C TYR A 124 12.35 -43.64 -54.50
N GLU A 125 11.83 -43.29 -55.66
CA GLU A 125 11.14 -42.02 -55.89
C GLU A 125 10.10 -41.71 -54.80
N GLY A 126 10.06 -40.46 -54.33
CA GLY A 126 9.15 -40.01 -53.29
C GLY A 126 9.45 -40.51 -51.86
N LYS A 127 10.44 -41.39 -51.66
CA LYS A 127 10.94 -41.73 -50.30
C LYS A 127 11.88 -40.66 -49.78
N TYR A 128 11.94 -40.51 -48.46
CA TYR A 128 12.82 -39.54 -47.81
C TYR A 128 14.29 -39.76 -48.15
N VAL A 129 15.01 -38.66 -48.36
CA VAL A 129 16.46 -38.64 -48.55
C VAL A 129 17.08 -37.60 -47.61
N SER A 130 18.23 -37.94 -47.03
CA SER A 130 19.09 -36.99 -46.33
C SER A 130 20.24 -36.65 -47.25
N LEU A 131 20.33 -35.38 -47.68
CA LEU A 131 21.41 -34.95 -48.56
C LEU A 131 22.74 -34.91 -47.79
N TRP A 132 23.80 -35.33 -48.45
CA TRP A 132 25.15 -35.18 -47.93
C TRP A 132 25.51 -33.69 -47.83
N ILE A 133 26.18 -33.29 -46.76
CA ILE A 133 26.74 -31.95 -46.60
C ILE A 133 28.26 -32.11 -46.70
N PRO A 134 28.91 -31.49 -47.70
CA PRO A 134 30.36 -31.53 -47.80
C PRO A 134 31.01 -30.94 -46.56
N GLU A 135 31.87 -31.72 -45.90
CA GLU A 135 32.72 -31.23 -44.82
C GLU A 135 34.01 -30.69 -45.43
N LEU A 136 34.23 -29.38 -45.30
CA LEU A 136 35.50 -28.73 -45.63
C LEU A 136 36.22 -28.38 -44.34
N SER A 137 37.55 -28.34 -44.39
CA SER A 137 38.32 -27.79 -43.28
C SER A 137 38.04 -26.28 -43.14
N ASP A 138 37.95 -25.77 -41.91
CA ASP A 138 37.69 -24.34 -41.67
C ASP A 138 38.78 -23.45 -42.31
N ASP A 139 39.98 -23.98 -42.53
CA ASP A 139 41.12 -23.30 -43.16
C ASP A 139 40.93 -23.07 -44.68
N GLU A 140 39.99 -23.75 -45.33
CA GLU A 140 39.75 -23.55 -46.76
C GLU A 140 39.05 -22.23 -47.07
N GLY A 141 38.37 -21.62 -46.10
CA GLY A 141 37.78 -20.28 -46.28
C GLY A 141 36.50 -20.24 -47.11
N TYR A 142 35.71 -21.33 -47.16
CA TYR A 142 34.46 -21.41 -47.93
C TYR A 142 33.26 -21.89 -47.09
N VAL A 143 32.06 -21.39 -47.39
CA VAL A 143 30.77 -21.88 -46.89
C VAL A 143 30.10 -22.72 -47.98
N PHE A 144 29.54 -23.87 -47.61
CA PHE A 144 28.64 -24.62 -48.47
C PHE A 144 27.22 -24.00 -48.44
N GLU A 145 26.78 -23.44 -49.56
CA GLU A 145 25.49 -22.73 -49.69
C GLU A 145 24.32 -23.64 -50.10
N GLY A 146 24.65 -24.85 -50.57
CA GLY A 146 23.67 -25.88 -50.89
C GLY A 146 23.92 -26.60 -52.21
N TRP A 147 22.96 -27.45 -52.55
CA TRP A 147 22.93 -28.24 -53.78
C TRP A 147 22.01 -27.62 -54.82
N TYR A 148 22.44 -27.63 -56.08
CA TYR A 148 21.70 -27.09 -57.23
C TYR A 148 21.55 -28.16 -58.30
N ILE A 149 20.44 -28.13 -59.06
CA ILE A 149 20.21 -29.10 -60.15
C ILE A 149 21.00 -28.77 -61.43
N ASP A 150 21.63 -27.59 -61.47
CA ASP A 150 22.34 -27.06 -62.61
C ASP A 150 23.70 -26.46 -62.20
N LYS A 151 24.65 -26.43 -63.14
CA LYS A 151 26.01 -25.90 -62.93
C LYS A 151 26.07 -24.37 -62.85
N THR A 152 24.99 -23.70 -63.27
CA THR A 152 24.85 -22.24 -63.22
C THR A 152 24.31 -21.74 -61.88
N PHE A 153 23.95 -22.67 -60.97
CA PHE A 153 23.40 -22.41 -59.65
C PHE A 153 22.10 -21.58 -59.68
N GLU A 154 21.28 -21.77 -60.72
CA GLU A 154 20.02 -21.03 -60.87
C GLU A 154 18.88 -21.67 -60.08
N THR A 155 18.86 -23.01 -59.97
CA THR A 155 17.78 -23.76 -59.33
C THR A 155 18.29 -24.61 -58.17
N LYS A 156 18.00 -24.15 -56.94
CA LYS A 156 18.35 -24.85 -55.71
C LYS A 156 17.52 -26.13 -55.54
N PHE A 157 18.17 -27.21 -55.10
CA PHE A 157 17.51 -28.45 -54.74
C PHE A 157 17.23 -28.49 -53.23
N ASP A 158 15.97 -28.23 -52.86
CA ASP A 158 15.51 -28.23 -51.46
C ASP A 158 14.55 -29.40 -51.12
N SER A 159 14.41 -30.37 -52.03
CA SER A 159 13.56 -31.54 -51.79
C SER A 159 14.14 -32.45 -50.70
N LYS A 160 13.25 -32.97 -49.86
CA LYS A 160 13.57 -33.97 -48.82
C LYS A 160 13.24 -35.40 -49.22
N VAL A 161 12.83 -35.60 -50.48
CA VAL A 161 12.52 -36.91 -51.05
C VAL A 161 13.29 -37.13 -52.34
N PHE A 162 13.55 -38.40 -52.65
CA PHE A 162 14.11 -38.80 -53.93
C PHE A 162 13.23 -38.30 -55.09
N PRO A 163 13.83 -37.76 -56.16
CA PRO A 163 13.12 -37.30 -57.37
C PRO A 163 12.49 -38.47 -58.14
N SER A 164 11.74 -38.15 -59.21
CA SER A 164 11.11 -39.15 -60.10
C SER A 164 12.07 -39.79 -61.11
N GLN A 165 13.31 -39.31 -61.20
CA GLN A 165 14.35 -39.82 -62.09
C GLN A 165 15.73 -39.48 -61.52
N ASP A 166 16.78 -40.12 -62.03
CA ASP A 166 18.15 -39.82 -61.62
C ASP A 166 18.49 -38.34 -61.82
N ILE A 167 19.18 -37.74 -60.84
CA ILE A 167 19.62 -36.34 -60.89
C ILE A 167 21.08 -36.21 -60.51
N THR A 168 21.70 -35.13 -60.98
CA THR A 168 23.03 -34.69 -60.54
C THR A 168 22.87 -33.36 -59.82
N LEU A 169 23.44 -33.27 -58.62
CA LEU A 169 23.46 -32.07 -57.80
C LEU A 169 24.86 -31.45 -57.80
N TYR A 170 24.91 -30.13 -57.98
CA TYR A 170 26.13 -29.33 -57.99
C TYR A 170 26.24 -28.51 -56.72
N ALA A 171 27.36 -28.64 -56.01
CA ALA A 171 27.63 -27.89 -54.78
C ALA A 171 28.00 -26.44 -55.11
N LEU A 172 27.32 -25.49 -54.48
CA LEU A 172 27.77 -24.09 -54.44
C LEU A 172 28.58 -23.85 -53.18
N PHE A 173 29.78 -23.31 -53.35
CA PHE A 173 30.62 -22.83 -52.25
C PHE A 173 30.90 -21.33 -52.42
N GLU A 174 30.63 -20.54 -51.38
CA GLU A 174 30.97 -19.12 -51.33
C GLU A 174 32.18 -18.89 -50.42
N ASN A 175 32.95 -17.83 -50.67
CA ASN A 175 34.06 -17.47 -49.79
C ASN A 175 33.54 -16.98 -48.43
N TYR A 176 34.30 -17.23 -47.37
CA TYR A 176 34.06 -16.57 -46.08
C TYR A 176 34.07 -15.05 -46.24
N PRO A 177 33.17 -14.33 -45.53
CA PRO A 177 33.26 -12.89 -45.45
C PRO A 177 34.62 -12.47 -44.87
N THR A 178 35.07 -11.30 -45.28
CA THR A 178 36.35 -10.72 -44.88
C THR A 178 36.15 -9.43 -44.11
N ILE A 179 36.93 -9.23 -43.05
CA ILE A 179 37.07 -7.96 -42.37
C ILE A 179 38.41 -7.38 -42.81
N ASN A 180 38.39 -6.20 -43.44
CA ASN A 180 39.57 -5.46 -43.84
C ASN A 180 39.79 -4.29 -42.87
N LEU A 181 40.85 -4.37 -42.06
CA LEU A 181 41.21 -3.31 -41.11
C LEU A 181 42.18 -2.33 -41.75
N HIS A 182 41.70 -1.14 -42.11
CA HIS A 182 42.48 -0.08 -42.73
C HIS A 182 43.20 0.76 -41.67
N TYR A 183 44.39 0.33 -41.21
CA TYR A 183 45.21 1.10 -40.26
C TYR A 183 45.83 2.36 -40.90
N SER A 184 46.05 2.36 -42.21
CA SER A 184 46.45 3.52 -43.01
C SER A 184 46.23 3.21 -44.49
N GLU A 185 46.42 4.19 -45.38
CA GLU A 185 46.31 3.98 -46.84
C GLU A 185 47.17 2.81 -47.37
N ASN A 186 48.27 2.49 -46.68
CA ASN A 186 49.22 1.45 -47.10
C ASN A 186 49.24 0.23 -46.18
N LYS A 187 48.40 0.18 -45.14
CA LYS A 187 48.36 -0.93 -44.16
C LYS A 187 46.93 -1.41 -43.97
N VAL A 188 46.60 -2.50 -44.65
CA VAL A 188 45.33 -3.23 -44.49
C VAL A 188 45.64 -4.61 -43.93
N VAL A 189 44.95 -4.98 -42.84
CA VAL A 189 45.00 -6.34 -42.28
C VAL A 189 43.68 -7.02 -42.61
N GLU A 190 43.75 -8.10 -43.38
CA GLU A 190 42.59 -8.92 -43.72
C GLU A 190 42.41 -10.05 -42.69
N TYR A 191 41.17 -10.29 -42.31
CA TYR A 191 40.75 -11.43 -41.50
C TYR A 191 39.50 -12.05 -42.10
N ASN A 192 39.56 -13.35 -42.41
CA ASN A 192 38.42 -14.10 -42.92
C ASN A 192 37.90 -15.09 -41.88
N GLY A 193 36.64 -15.48 -42.00
CA GLY A 193 36.02 -16.44 -41.11
C GLY A 193 34.56 -16.66 -41.43
N LYS A 194 34.03 -17.81 -41.04
CA LYS A 194 32.62 -18.14 -41.24
C LYS A 194 31.71 -17.06 -40.63
N ALA A 195 30.72 -16.59 -41.38
CA ALA A 195 29.73 -15.62 -40.90
C ALA A 195 29.13 -16.04 -39.54
N GLY A 196 29.05 -15.10 -38.59
CA GLY A 196 28.54 -15.35 -37.24
C GLY A 196 29.45 -16.16 -36.32
N SER A 197 30.63 -16.63 -36.79
CA SER A 197 31.61 -17.27 -35.92
C SER A 197 32.27 -16.24 -34.99
N LYS A 198 32.65 -16.67 -33.78
CA LYS A 198 33.29 -15.80 -32.79
C LYS A 198 34.69 -15.43 -33.26
N ILE A 199 35.03 -14.15 -33.22
CA ILE A 199 36.37 -13.69 -33.56
C ILE A 199 37.30 -13.97 -32.39
N THR A 200 38.29 -14.85 -32.58
CA THR A 200 39.29 -15.21 -31.55
C THR A 200 40.66 -14.58 -31.79
N SER A 201 40.85 -13.95 -32.95
CA SER A 201 42.10 -13.27 -33.31
C SER A 201 42.30 -12.00 -32.48
N THR A 202 43.54 -11.75 -32.08
CA THR A 202 43.95 -10.47 -31.50
C THR A 202 44.51 -9.57 -32.59
N PHE A 203 43.90 -8.41 -32.79
CA PHE A 203 44.39 -7.40 -33.73
C PHE A 203 45.36 -6.44 -33.05
N GLU A 204 46.28 -5.85 -33.82
CA GLU A 204 47.15 -4.79 -33.32
C GLU A 204 46.30 -3.58 -32.86
N SER A 205 46.70 -2.91 -31.78
CA SER A 205 46.05 -1.67 -31.38
C SER A 205 46.27 -0.58 -32.45
N TYR A 206 45.21 0.16 -32.80
CA TYR A 206 45.36 1.35 -33.63
C TYR A 206 46.19 2.42 -32.90
N LYS A 207 47.16 3.03 -33.57
CA LYS A 207 47.99 4.09 -32.99
C LYS A 207 47.27 5.43 -33.11
N VAL A 208 47.14 6.12 -31.98
CA VAL A 208 46.48 7.42 -31.89
C VAL A 208 47.52 8.50 -31.64
N GLU A 209 47.33 9.71 -32.19
CA GLU A 209 48.16 10.88 -31.86
C GLU A 209 47.93 11.32 -30.40
N ASP A 210 48.88 12.02 -29.78
CA ASP A 210 48.90 12.31 -28.33
C ASP A 210 47.69 13.13 -27.82
N ASP A 211 46.86 13.72 -28.70
CA ASP A 211 45.68 14.55 -28.38
C ASP A 211 44.34 13.97 -28.87
N GLU A 212 44.32 12.73 -29.36
CA GLU A 212 43.12 12.05 -29.85
C GLU A 212 42.82 10.78 -29.06
N THR A 213 41.55 10.35 -29.05
CA THR A 213 41.13 9.06 -28.52
C THR A 213 40.55 8.19 -29.62
N PHE A 214 40.91 6.90 -29.58
CA PHE A 214 40.37 5.90 -30.49
C PHE A 214 38.92 5.58 -30.14
N GLU A 215 37.99 6.04 -30.96
CA GLU A 215 36.56 5.78 -30.78
C GLU A 215 36.18 4.36 -31.23
N GLY A 216 37.01 3.69 -32.03
CA GLY A 216 36.77 2.34 -32.54
C GLY A 216 36.90 2.21 -34.05
N TRP A 217 36.53 1.05 -34.56
CA TRP A 217 36.50 0.73 -35.99
C TRP A 217 35.09 0.93 -36.55
N PHE A 218 34.96 1.58 -37.70
CA PHE A 218 33.69 1.95 -38.31
C PHE A 218 33.64 1.53 -39.78
N TYR A 219 32.45 1.24 -40.28
CA TYR A 219 32.19 1.01 -41.70
C TYR A 219 31.03 1.88 -42.16
N LYS A 220 30.99 2.12 -43.47
CA LYS A 220 29.90 2.85 -44.13
C LYS A 220 28.96 1.86 -44.80
N THR A 221 27.66 2.11 -44.68
CA THR A 221 26.62 1.33 -45.35
C THR A 221 25.48 2.25 -45.78
N ILE A 222 24.59 1.78 -46.65
CA ILE A 222 23.44 2.56 -47.12
C ILE A 222 22.18 2.03 -46.44
N GLU A 223 21.50 2.89 -45.68
CA GLU A 223 20.20 2.59 -45.08
C GLU A 223 19.16 3.60 -45.57
N ASN A 224 18.08 3.10 -46.16
CA ASN A 224 17.02 3.92 -46.77
C ASN A 224 17.55 4.95 -47.79
N GLY A 225 18.59 4.59 -48.56
CA GLY A 225 19.21 5.47 -49.56
C GLY A 225 20.17 6.53 -48.97
N ILE A 226 20.47 6.48 -47.67
CA ILE A 226 21.37 7.42 -46.99
C ILE A 226 22.61 6.64 -46.54
N GLU A 227 23.80 7.18 -46.82
CA GLU A 227 25.06 6.65 -46.27
C GLU A 227 25.08 6.89 -44.75
N VAL A 228 25.15 5.81 -43.99
CA VAL A 228 25.27 5.80 -42.53
C VAL A 228 26.58 5.14 -42.13
N GLU A 229 27.23 5.72 -41.13
CA GLU A 229 28.44 5.17 -40.55
C GLU A 229 28.09 4.40 -39.28
N LYS A 230 28.62 3.17 -39.14
CA LYS A 230 28.33 2.29 -38.01
C LYS A 230 29.61 1.77 -37.39
N ARG A 231 29.63 1.72 -36.06
CA ARG A 231 30.74 1.12 -35.30
C ARG A 231 30.67 -0.41 -35.40
N PHE A 232 31.82 -1.03 -35.63
CA PHE A 232 32.00 -2.48 -35.63
C PHE A 232 32.58 -2.94 -34.28
N PHE A 233 32.07 -4.07 -33.78
CA PHE A 233 32.54 -4.73 -32.56
C PHE A 233 33.04 -6.12 -32.91
N PHE A 234 34.25 -6.48 -32.45
CA PHE A 234 34.94 -7.72 -32.80
C PHE A 234 34.45 -8.93 -32.00
N ASP A 235 33.14 -9.07 -31.87
CA ASP A 235 32.54 -10.21 -31.18
C ASP A 235 32.38 -11.39 -32.16
N TYR A 236 31.81 -11.12 -33.34
CA TYR A 236 31.47 -12.13 -34.34
C TYR A 236 31.74 -11.65 -35.76
N MET A 237 32.02 -12.59 -36.67
CA MET A 237 32.19 -12.31 -38.09
C MET A 237 30.88 -11.78 -38.70
N PRO A 238 30.95 -10.73 -39.54
CA PRO A 238 29.77 -10.20 -40.22
C PRO A 238 29.22 -11.19 -41.24
N GLY A 239 27.98 -10.98 -41.68
CA GLY A 239 27.36 -11.77 -42.76
C GLY A 239 27.91 -11.46 -44.15
N THR A 240 28.59 -10.32 -44.33
CA THR A 240 29.19 -9.88 -45.59
C THR A 240 30.56 -9.29 -45.31
N SER A 241 31.43 -9.22 -46.32
CA SER A 241 32.72 -8.54 -46.17
C SER A 241 32.56 -7.06 -45.83
N LEU A 242 33.43 -6.54 -44.95
CA LEU A 242 33.41 -5.16 -44.49
C LEU A 242 34.81 -4.53 -44.54
N ASP A 243 34.86 -3.29 -45.02
CA ASP A 243 36.00 -2.40 -44.86
C ASP A 243 35.81 -1.53 -43.61
N LEU A 244 36.73 -1.70 -42.66
CA LEU A 244 36.70 -1.01 -41.37
C LEU A 244 37.78 0.05 -41.31
N TYR A 245 37.39 1.26 -40.90
CA TYR A 245 38.25 2.42 -40.75
C TYR A 245 38.28 2.87 -39.28
N PRO A 246 39.45 3.24 -38.77
CA PRO A 246 39.60 3.76 -37.41
C PRO A 246 39.00 5.16 -37.35
N LYS A 247 38.24 5.44 -36.28
CA LYS A 247 37.75 6.78 -35.99
C LYS A 247 38.38 7.29 -34.71
N THR A 248 38.85 8.54 -34.76
CA THR A 248 39.43 9.23 -33.62
C THR A 248 38.63 10.50 -33.32
N SER A 249 38.59 10.87 -32.05
CA SER A 249 38.02 12.13 -31.57
C SER A 249 39.06 12.91 -30.80
N LYS A 250 39.09 14.23 -30.99
CA LYS A 250 39.79 15.13 -30.07
C LYS A 250 38.98 15.19 -28.79
N ASP A 251 39.53 14.64 -27.71
CA ASP A 251 38.89 14.53 -26.40
C ASP A 251 38.66 15.90 -25.74
N ARG A 252 37.66 16.65 -26.22
CA ARG A 252 37.14 17.78 -25.46
C ARG A 252 36.31 17.23 -24.30
N LYS A 253 36.89 17.28 -23.10
CA LYS A 253 36.12 17.13 -21.86
C LYS A 253 35.06 18.24 -21.77
N VAL A 254 33.85 17.86 -21.37
CA VAL A 254 32.77 18.81 -21.07
C VAL A 254 32.72 19.13 -19.59
N THR A 255 32.23 20.31 -19.26
CA THR A 255 32.11 20.80 -17.89
C THR A 255 30.64 20.95 -17.50
N ILE A 256 30.23 20.30 -16.41
CA ILE A 256 28.97 20.58 -15.72
C ILE A 256 29.27 21.53 -14.56
N SER A 257 28.70 22.73 -14.61
CA SER A 257 28.80 23.74 -13.56
C SER A 257 27.49 23.85 -12.77
N PHE A 258 27.60 24.20 -11.49
CA PHE A 258 26.48 24.19 -10.54
C PHE A 258 26.25 25.59 -9.98
N ASP A 259 25.00 26.05 -10.05
CA ASP A 259 24.53 27.32 -9.51
C ASP A 259 23.46 27.06 -8.45
N LEU A 260 23.73 27.47 -7.22
CA LEU A 260 22.84 27.24 -6.09
C LEU A 260 21.56 28.10 -6.12
N GLY A 261 21.48 29.09 -7.01
CA GLY A 261 20.41 30.07 -7.05
C GLY A 261 20.66 31.27 -6.14
N ASN A 262 19.76 32.26 -6.19
CA ASN A 262 20.00 33.62 -5.69
C ASN A 262 20.15 33.75 -4.15
N ASP A 263 19.72 32.76 -3.37
CA ASP A 263 19.63 32.87 -1.90
C ASP A 263 20.54 31.91 -1.13
N HIS A 264 21.36 31.13 -1.82
CA HIS A 264 22.21 30.10 -1.20
C HIS A 264 23.69 30.33 -1.53
N GLN A 265 24.51 30.43 -0.49
CA GLN A 265 25.96 30.64 -0.61
C GLN A 265 26.71 29.31 -0.50
N GLY A 266 27.61 29.07 -1.44
CA GLY A 266 28.44 27.87 -1.47
C GLY A 266 29.10 27.73 -2.84
N ASN A 267 30.21 27.00 -2.89
CA ASN A 267 30.86 26.66 -4.16
C ASN A 267 30.85 25.15 -4.32
N ILE A 268 30.28 24.69 -5.42
CA ILE A 268 30.21 23.28 -5.77
C ILE A 268 31.19 23.05 -6.90
N ALA A 269 32.12 22.11 -6.70
CA ALA A 269 33.08 21.75 -7.73
C ALA A 269 32.36 21.27 -9.00
N SER A 270 32.72 21.87 -10.14
CA SER A 270 32.26 21.41 -11.44
C SER A 270 32.69 19.97 -11.69
N LEU A 271 31.86 19.23 -12.42
CA LEU A 271 32.24 17.92 -12.94
C LEU A 271 32.87 18.11 -14.33
N VAL A 272 33.95 17.37 -14.60
CA VAL A 272 34.64 17.39 -15.89
C VAL A 272 34.83 15.95 -16.34
N GLY A 273 34.37 15.61 -17.54
CA GLY A 273 34.39 14.26 -18.08
C GLY A 273 34.14 14.22 -19.58
N LEU A 274 34.23 13.03 -20.18
CA LEU A 274 33.95 12.86 -21.61
C LEU A 274 32.44 12.78 -21.85
N PRO A 275 31.91 13.33 -22.96
CA PRO A 275 30.51 13.13 -23.36
C PRO A 275 30.08 11.66 -23.29
N GLY A 276 28.95 11.38 -22.61
CA GLY A 276 28.42 10.02 -22.45
C GLY A 276 29.09 9.15 -21.39
N GLU A 277 30.19 9.62 -20.76
CA GLU A 277 30.82 8.94 -19.62
C GLU A 277 29.86 8.87 -18.43
N ILE A 278 29.88 7.76 -17.68
CA ILE A 278 29.03 7.58 -16.50
C ILE A 278 29.51 8.52 -15.38
N ILE A 279 28.58 9.28 -14.79
CA ILE A 279 28.89 10.12 -13.64
C ILE A 279 28.92 9.23 -12.39
N SER A 280 30.11 8.80 -11.99
CA SER A 280 30.31 7.89 -10.85
C SER A 280 30.22 8.59 -9.48
N LYS A 281 30.34 9.92 -9.45
CA LYS A 281 30.29 10.72 -8.21
C LYS A 281 29.66 12.08 -8.48
N ILE A 282 28.56 12.36 -7.77
CA ILE A 282 27.89 13.66 -7.76
C ILE A 282 28.52 14.50 -6.63
N PRO A 283 28.68 15.82 -6.80
CA PRO A 283 29.15 16.68 -5.72
C PRO A 283 28.24 16.59 -4.50
N SER A 284 28.82 16.42 -3.31
CA SER A 284 28.06 16.39 -2.05
C SER A 284 27.53 17.78 -1.71
N LEU A 285 26.28 17.81 -1.23
CA LEU A 285 25.62 19.00 -0.69
C LEU A 285 25.74 19.10 0.84
N GLU A 286 26.47 18.18 1.49
CA GLU A 286 26.49 18.02 2.96
C GLU A 286 27.04 19.24 3.72
N ASN A 287 27.85 20.08 3.08
CA ASN A 287 28.46 21.25 3.71
C ASN A 287 27.71 22.57 3.45
N ILE A 288 26.51 22.51 2.87
CA ILE A 288 25.72 23.69 2.56
C ILE A 288 24.51 23.76 3.49
N ASP A 289 24.42 24.84 4.26
CA ASP A 289 23.36 25.09 5.25
C ASP A 289 22.08 25.56 4.54
N PHE A 290 21.28 24.62 4.05
CA PHE A 290 19.96 24.89 3.48
C PHE A 290 18.93 25.02 4.60
N LYS A 291 18.95 26.15 5.31
CA LYS A 291 17.92 26.41 6.32
C LYS A 291 16.57 26.51 5.64
N ASN A 292 15.64 25.72 6.15
CA ASN A 292 14.22 25.79 5.86
C ASN A 292 13.78 25.44 4.43
N CYS A 293 14.54 24.63 3.71
CA CYS A 293 14.12 24.12 2.40
C CYS A 293 14.64 22.70 2.12
N THR A 294 14.00 22.01 1.16
CA THR A 294 14.42 20.72 0.62
C THR A 294 14.97 20.89 -0.79
N PHE A 295 16.09 20.23 -1.07
CA PHE A 295 16.65 20.13 -2.42
C PHE A 295 15.76 19.27 -3.33
N GLU A 296 15.19 19.84 -4.40
CA GLU A 296 14.34 19.11 -5.34
C GLU A 296 15.12 18.51 -6.53
N GLY A 297 16.30 19.07 -6.81
CA GLY A 297 17.19 18.60 -7.86
C GLY A 297 17.90 19.73 -8.60
N TRP A 298 18.67 19.32 -9.60
CA TRP A 298 19.38 20.20 -10.51
C TRP A 298 18.60 20.32 -11.82
N PHE A 299 18.47 21.54 -12.34
CA PHE A 299 17.67 21.85 -13.53
C PHE A 299 18.46 22.67 -14.54
N TYR A 300 18.08 22.60 -15.81
CA TYR A 300 18.63 23.40 -16.89
C TYR A 300 17.54 23.78 -17.88
N ILE A 301 17.80 24.79 -18.71
CA ILE A 301 16.83 25.28 -19.69
C ILE A 301 17.13 24.69 -21.06
N VAL A 302 16.14 24.06 -21.69
CA VAL A 302 16.16 23.61 -23.09
C VAL A 302 14.94 24.19 -23.77
N ASP A 303 15.14 24.92 -24.88
CA ASP A 303 14.06 25.55 -25.66
C ASP A 303 13.09 26.40 -24.81
N GLY A 304 13.60 27.06 -23.76
CA GLY A 304 12.82 27.87 -22.83
C GLY A 304 12.04 27.09 -21.77
N GLN A 305 12.16 25.75 -21.73
CA GLN A 305 11.55 24.90 -20.70
C GLN A 305 12.59 24.46 -19.66
N GLU A 306 12.17 24.42 -18.41
CA GLU A 306 12.97 23.90 -17.30
C GLU A 306 12.90 22.37 -17.27
N VAL A 307 14.07 21.71 -17.33
CA VAL A 307 14.21 20.25 -17.36
C VAL A 307 15.08 19.79 -16.19
N LYS A 308 14.64 18.77 -15.47
CA LYS A 308 15.42 18.14 -14.39
C LYS A 308 16.57 17.33 -14.99
N PHE A 309 17.79 17.59 -14.53
CA PHE A 309 18.99 16.88 -14.99
C PHE A 309 19.11 15.48 -14.36
N ASP A 310 19.39 14.48 -15.20
CA ASP A 310 19.68 13.11 -14.79
C ASP A 310 21.20 12.87 -14.73
N PHE A 311 21.71 12.41 -13.59
CA PHE A 311 23.13 12.20 -13.35
C PHE A 311 23.63 10.81 -13.81
N SER A 312 23.00 10.23 -14.84
CA SER A 312 23.45 8.95 -15.38
C SER A 312 24.74 9.09 -16.20
N LYS A 313 24.86 10.16 -17.02
CA LYS A 313 25.99 10.38 -17.94
C LYS A 313 26.31 11.87 -18.15
N PHE A 314 27.54 12.17 -18.58
CA PHE A 314 27.93 13.51 -19.02
C PHE A 314 27.21 13.93 -20.32
N PRO A 315 26.80 15.21 -20.46
CA PRO A 315 26.17 15.75 -21.66
C PRO A 315 27.16 15.92 -22.83
N ASN A 316 26.65 16.23 -24.02
CA ASN A 316 27.48 16.44 -25.21
C ASN A 316 28.18 17.81 -25.27
N THR A 317 27.77 18.75 -24.42
CA THR A 317 28.31 20.11 -24.34
C THR A 317 28.41 20.57 -22.89
N ASP A 318 29.17 21.63 -22.65
CA ASP A 318 29.20 22.28 -21.34
C ASP A 318 27.79 22.68 -20.89
N LEU A 319 27.48 22.46 -19.62
CA LEU A 319 26.14 22.66 -19.08
C LEU A 319 26.21 23.40 -17.74
N LYS A 320 25.32 24.37 -17.56
CA LYS A 320 25.10 25.04 -16.28
C LYS A 320 23.79 24.54 -15.69
N LEU A 321 23.87 23.94 -14.51
CA LEU A 321 22.71 23.46 -13.76
C LEU A 321 22.38 24.44 -12.63
N THR A 322 21.11 24.72 -12.44
CA THR A 322 20.59 25.53 -11.33
C THR A 322 19.86 24.62 -10.33
N ALA A 323 20.17 24.79 -9.04
CA ALA A 323 19.50 24.07 -7.97
C ALA A 323 18.07 24.60 -7.79
N LYS A 324 17.13 23.69 -7.55
CA LYS A 324 15.77 24.05 -7.17
C LYS A 324 15.49 23.60 -5.75
N TRP A 325 14.86 24.50 -5.00
CA TRP A 325 14.60 24.36 -3.58
C TRP A 325 13.10 24.50 -3.32
N LYS A 326 12.57 23.62 -2.49
CA LYS A 326 11.21 23.71 -1.95
C LYS A 326 11.28 24.18 -0.51
N GLU A 327 10.80 25.38 -0.24
CA GLU A 327 10.73 25.89 1.14
C GLU A 327 9.86 24.98 2.02
N TYR A 328 10.25 24.88 3.28
CA TYR A 328 9.45 24.24 4.30
C TYR A 328 8.19 25.06 4.58
N PRO A 329 7.05 24.40 4.84
CA PRO A 329 5.82 25.08 5.20
C PRO A 329 6.03 25.93 6.46
N THR A 330 5.15 26.91 6.67
CA THR A 330 5.18 27.80 7.83
C THR A 330 3.88 27.76 8.61
N ILE A 331 3.98 27.87 9.93
CA ILE A 331 2.87 28.20 10.81
C ILE A 331 3.12 29.63 11.28
N SER A 332 2.26 30.55 10.84
CA SER A 332 2.22 31.92 11.34
C SER A 332 0.96 32.13 12.19
N PHE A 333 0.87 33.27 12.86
CA PHE A 333 -0.21 33.58 13.79
C PHE A 333 -0.90 34.87 13.36
N ASP A 334 -2.22 34.87 13.37
CA ASP A 334 -3.03 36.01 12.94
C ASP A 334 -2.86 37.21 13.87
N THR A 335 -2.13 38.22 13.39
CA THR A 335 -1.79 39.42 14.17
C THR A 335 -3.00 40.32 14.39
N LEU A 336 -4.01 40.26 13.53
CA LEU A 336 -5.23 41.06 13.67
C LEU A 336 -6.02 40.67 14.92
N THR A 337 -6.21 39.38 15.15
CA THR A 337 -6.94 38.87 16.32
C THR A 337 -6.09 38.92 17.60
N LEU A 338 -4.76 38.84 17.47
CA LEU A 338 -3.82 38.89 18.60
C LEU A 338 -3.53 40.30 19.13
N GLY A 339 -3.92 41.34 18.39
CA GLY A 339 -3.64 42.74 18.76
C GLY A 339 -2.15 43.02 18.83
N ASN A 340 -1.64 43.40 20.00
CA ASN A 340 -0.24 43.74 20.20
C ASN A 340 0.68 42.52 20.43
N GLN A 341 0.12 41.31 20.49
CA GLN A 341 0.92 40.09 20.65
C GLN A 341 1.45 39.61 19.30
N SER A 342 2.72 39.21 19.29
CA SER A 342 3.38 38.64 18.11
C SER A 342 4.21 37.44 18.52
N TYR A 343 4.15 36.40 17.70
CA TYR A 343 4.87 35.14 17.90
C TYR A 343 5.75 34.85 16.69
N ALA A 344 6.89 34.21 16.93
CA ALA A 344 7.78 33.81 15.85
C ALA A 344 7.09 32.77 14.95
N THR A 345 7.20 32.96 13.64
CA THR A 345 6.79 31.96 12.65
C THR A 345 7.56 30.67 12.89
N ILE A 346 6.83 29.55 12.93
CA ILE A 346 7.42 28.22 12.99
C ILE A 346 7.61 27.75 11.55
N GLN A 347 8.82 27.36 11.19
CA GLN A 347 9.14 26.80 9.87
C GLN A 347 9.88 25.50 10.06
N LEU A 348 9.26 24.39 9.65
CA LEU A 348 9.72 23.03 9.89
C LEU A 348 9.38 22.16 8.69
N LYS A 349 10.09 21.05 8.52
CA LYS A 349 9.77 20.11 7.45
C LYS A 349 8.40 19.48 7.70
N ALA A 350 7.59 19.29 6.64
CA ALA A 350 6.30 18.62 6.74
C ALA A 350 6.43 17.27 7.47
N GLY A 351 5.52 17.02 8.42
CA GLY A 351 5.54 15.83 9.27
C GLY A 351 6.45 15.90 10.50
N GLU A 352 7.32 16.92 10.65
CA GLU A 352 8.10 17.10 11.88
C GLU A 352 7.20 17.42 13.07
N LYS A 353 7.60 16.95 14.26
CA LYS A 353 6.85 17.18 15.50
C LYS A 353 6.81 18.67 15.81
N LEU A 354 5.61 19.21 16.03
CA LEU A 354 5.45 20.61 16.38
C LEU A 354 5.96 20.89 17.80
N PRO A 355 6.56 22.07 18.03
CA PRO A 355 6.78 22.57 19.38
C PRO A 355 5.44 22.87 20.06
N VAL A 356 5.47 23.10 21.37
CA VAL A 356 4.30 23.59 22.10
C VAL A 356 3.95 24.98 21.55
N LEU A 357 2.73 25.14 21.06
CA LEU A 357 2.25 26.41 20.53
C LEU A 357 2.07 27.43 21.66
N PRO A 358 2.28 28.73 21.39
CA PRO A 358 2.01 29.78 22.37
C PRO A 358 0.54 29.79 22.77
N ILE A 359 0.28 30.16 24.03
CA ILE A 359 -1.07 30.38 24.58
C ILE A 359 -1.27 31.90 24.67
N PRO A 360 -2.09 32.49 23.79
CA PRO A 360 -2.30 33.93 23.79
C PRO A 360 -3.20 34.34 24.95
N THR A 361 -2.99 35.56 25.45
CA THR A 361 -3.79 36.13 26.53
C THR A 361 -4.65 37.26 26.01
N LYS A 362 -5.86 37.41 26.54
CA LYS A 362 -6.74 38.54 26.23
C LYS A 362 -7.49 38.90 27.51
N ASP A 363 -7.66 40.19 27.75
CA ASP A 363 -8.39 40.66 28.91
C ASP A 363 -9.84 40.14 28.85
N ASP A 364 -10.32 39.65 29.99
CA ASP A 364 -11.69 39.16 30.20
C ASP A 364 -12.16 38.01 29.31
N GLU A 365 -11.23 37.37 28.62
CA GLU A 365 -11.47 36.16 27.85
C GLU A 365 -10.42 35.10 28.19
N GLU A 366 -10.78 33.84 27.99
CA GLU A 366 -9.87 32.70 28.08
C GLU A 366 -9.62 32.13 26.68
N PHE A 367 -8.36 31.79 26.41
CA PHE A 367 -8.00 31.10 25.18
C PHE A 367 -8.49 29.66 25.23
N LEU A 368 -9.20 29.24 24.18
CA LEU A 368 -9.66 27.86 24.05
C LEU A 368 -8.71 27.02 23.21
N TYR A 369 -8.50 27.41 21.95
CA TYR A 369 -7.67 26.68 20.99
C TYR A 369 -7.33 27.52 19.75
N TRP A 370 -6.38 27.04 18.97
CA TRP A 370 -6.06 27.60 17.65
C TRP A 370 -6.97 27.02 16.57
N THR A 371 -7.24 27.81 15.54
CA THR A 371 -7.96 27.41 14.32
C THR A 371 -7.19 27.85 13.08
N TYR A 372 -7.54 27.34 11.90
CA TYR A 372 -7.02 27.81 10.62
C TYR A 372 -8.07 27.66 9.52
N ILE A 373 -7.88 28.37 8.40
CA ILE A 373 -8.77 28.26 7.25
C ILE A 373 -8.29 27.13 6.34
N LYS A 374 -9.19 26.19 6.04
CA LYS A 374 -8.99 25.13 5.05
C LYS A 374 -10.23 25.00 4.18
N ASP A 375 -10.05 25.06 2.87
CA ASP A 375 -11.14 24.98 1.90
C ASP A 375 -12.28 26.00 2.17
N GLY A 376 -11.91 27.19 2.64
CA GLY A 376 -12.84 28.27 3.02
C GLY A 376 -13.52 28.12 4.39
N ASN A 377 -13.28 27.03 5.12
CA ASN A 377 -13.86 26.79 6.44
C ASN A 377 -12.83 26.99 7.55
N GLN A 378 -13.25 27.62 8.65
CA GLN A 378 -12.46 27.73 9.87
C GLN A 378 -12.58 26.43 10.68
N ILE A 379 -11.45 25.74 10.86
CA ILE A 379 -11.41 24.45 11.55
C ILE A 379 -10.38 24.47 12.69
N LYS A 380 -10.63 23.66 13.72
CA LYS A 380 -9.75 23.53 14.88
C LYS A 380 -8.39 22.95 14.48
N PHE A 381 -7.31 23.57 14.98
CA PHE A 381 -5.95 23.12 14.78
C PHE A 381 -5.56 22.13 15.88
N ASP A 382 -5.66 20.82 15.57
CA ASP A 382 -5.32 19.71 16.47
C ASP A 382 -4.13 18.88 15.98
N LEU A 383 -3.37 19.41 15.00
CA LEU A 383 -2.21 18.72 14.43
C LEU A 383 -1.06 18.64 15.45
N LYS A 384 -0.40 17.48 15.52
CA LYS A 384 0.80 17.24 16.34
C LYS A 384 2.10 17.38 15.56
N THR A 385 1.98 17.46 14.24
CA THR A 385 3.09 17.53 13.28
C THR A 385 2.84 18.65 12.29
N MET A 386 3.92 19.14 11.69
CA MET A 386 3.87 20.21 10.71
C MET A 386 3.01 19.81 9.50
N PRO A 387 2.04 20.64 9.08
CA PRO A 387 1.23 20.38 7.88
C PRO A 387 2.08 20.45 6.60
N GLU A 388 1.54 19.92 5.49
CA GLU A 388 2.18 19.96 4.15
C GLU A 388 2.20 21.37 3.55
N GLU A 389 1.26 22.22 3.94
CA GLU A 389 1.08 23.58 3.44
C GLU A 389 1.18 24.58 4.60
N SER A 390 1.60 25.80 4.28
CA SER A 390 1.66 26.87 5.26
C SER A 390 0.26 27.28 5.74
N VAL A 391 0.12 27.53 7.04
CA VAL A 391 -1.16 27.91 7.66
C VAL A 391 -0.98 29.12 8.56
N VAL A 392 -2.04 29.94 8.65
CA VAL A 392 -2.15 31.03 9.62
C VAL A 392 -3.08 30.58 10.73
N LEU A 393 -2.60 30.58 11.97
CA LEU A 393 -3.41 30.21 13.13
C LEU A 393 -4.15 31.42 13.67
N ILE A 394 -5.46 31.25 13.84
CA ILE A 394 -6.40 32.24 14.38
C ILE A 394 -6.80 31.76 15.78
N PRO A 395 -6.57 32.56 16.85
CA PRO A 395 -6.91 32.15 18.20
C PRO A 395 -8.42 32.24 18.42
N VAL A 396 -8.97 31.28 19.16
CA VAL A 396 -10.37 31.32 19.61
C VAL A 396 -10.38 31.58 21.10
N PHE A 397 -11.15 32.59 21.48
CA PHE A 397 -11.32 33.02 22.86
C PHE A 397 -12.79 32.88 23.29
N GLN A 398 -13.00 32.71 24.59
CA GLN A 398 -14.30 32.66 25.23
C GLN A 398 -14.34 33.68 26.36
N SER A 399 -15.39 34.50 26.44
CA SER A 399 -15.53 35.44 27.56
C SER A 399 -15.62 34.72 28.89
N LYS A 400 -14.86 35.21 29.87
CA LYS A 400 -15.00 34.78 31.26
C LYS A 400 -16.37 35.19 31.78
N ILE A 401 -16.91 34.40 32.68
CA ILE A 401 -18.19 34.67 33.33
C ILE A 401 -17.94 35.57 34.54
N ASN A 402 -18.65 36.70 34.61
CA ASN A 402 -18.63 37.57 35.79
C ASN A 402 -19.71 37.13 36.79
N ILE A 403 -19.27 36.76 37.99
CA ILE A 403 -20.15 36.47 39.12
C ILE A 403 -20.06 37.62 40.10
N THR A 404 -21.18 38.30 40.33
CA THR A 404 -21.30 39.34 41.35
C THR A 404 -21.90 38.72 42.61
N LEU A 405 -21.12 38.65 43.68
CA LEU A 405 -21.55 38.20 45.00
C LEU A 405 -22.10 39.38 45.79
N LYS A 406 -23.37 39.31 46.16
CA LYS A 406 -24.05 40.31 47.01
C LYS A 406 -24.47 39.70 48.32
N TYR A 407 -24.38 40.46 49.41
CA TYR A 407 -24.71 39.99 50.76
C TYR A 407 -26.05 40.56 51.21
N ILE A 408 -26.94 39.72 51.69
CA ILE A 408 -28.27 40.10 52.18
C ILE A 408 -28.35 39.84 53.69
N TYR A 409 -28.83 40.82 54.46
CA TYR A 409 -29.25 40.64 55.85
C TYR A 409 -30.65 41.23 56.03
N LYS A 410 -31.58 40.44 56.60
CA LYS A 410 -32.99 40.83 56.81
C LYS A 410 -33.63 41.47 55.56
N GLY A 411 -33.39 40.87 54.40
CA GLY A 411 -33.95 41.33 53.11
C GLY A 411 -33.35 42.63 52.56
N THR A 412 -32.26 43.14 53.17
CA THR A 412 -31.57 44.35 52.72
C THR A 412 -30.17 44.02 52.21
N GLU A 413 -29.79 44.59 51.06
CA GLU A 413 -28.44 44.48 50.47
C GLU A 413 -27.41 45.24 51.30
N LEU A 414 -26.31 44.56 51.65
CA LEU A 414 -25.12 45.14 52.28
C LEU A 414 -24.11 45.53 51.20
N LEU A 415 -24.25 46.75 50.66
CA LEU A 415 -23.49 47.22 49.50
C LEU A 415 -21.97 47.27 49.71
N GLU A 416 -21.49 47.44 50.95
CA GLU A 416 -20.05 47.52 51.26
C GLU A 416 -19.30 46.19 51.04
N ASN A 417 -20.03 45.08 50.88
CA ASN A 417 -19.45 43.75 50.82
C ASN A 417 -19.51 43.12 49.42
N GLU A 418 -19.97 43.86 48.40
CA GLU A 418 -20.07 43.32 47.03
C GLU A 418 -18.70 42.87 46.51
N LYS A 419 -18.64 41.67 45.92
CA LYS A 419 -17.42 41.12 45.33
C LYS A 419 -17.69 40.59 43.94
N ASN A 420 -16.89 41.02 42.98
CA ASN A 420 -16.93 40.51 41.61
C ASN A 420 -15.82 39.46 41.42
N VAL A 421 -16.20 38.29 40.93
CA VAL A 421 -15.30 37.17 40.68
C VAL A 421 -15.45 36.72 39.23
N LYS A 422 -14.33 36.59 38.52
CA LYS A 422 -14.31 36.12 37.13
C LYS A 422 -14.02 34.64 37.08
N LEU A 423 -14.93 33.89 36.48
CA LEU A 423 -14.83 32.44 36.30
C LEU A 423 -14.50 32.09 34.86
N SER A 424 -13.77 30.99 34.68
CA SER A 424 -13.72 30.32 33.37
C SER A 424 -15.12 29.85 32.98
N TYR A 425 -15.41 29.76 31.68
CA TYR A 425 -16.77 29.50 31.17
C TYR A 425 -17.38 28.19 31.67
N ASN A 426 -16.55 27.20 32.00
CA ASN A 426 -16.98 25.90 32.52
C ASN A 426 -16.62 25.68 34.01
N GLN A 427 -16.23 26.73 34.74
CA GLN A 427 -15.89 26.61 36.14
C GLN A 427 -17.17 26.56 36.99
N ILE A 428 -17.26 25.54 37.84
CA ILE A 428 -18.36 25.38 38.80
C ILE A 428 -18.13 26.24 40.04
N ILE A 429 -19.23 26.60 40.68
CA ILE A 429 -19.31 27.18 42.01
C ILE A 429 -19.60 26.02 42.97
N ASP A 430 -18.64 25.70 43.83
CA ASP A 430 -18.73 24.63 44.83
C ASP A 430 -18.36 25.15 46.23
N ASP A 431 -18.31 24.26 47.23
CA ASP A 431 -17.96 24.63 48.61
C ASP A 431 -16.57 25.30 48.72
N THR A 432 -15.64 24.90 47.85
CA THR A 432 -14.28 25.48 47.80
C THR A 432 -14.35 26.91 47.29
N PHE A 433 -15.07 27.14 46.19
CA PHE A 433 -15.30 28.48 45.64
C PHE A 433 -15.92 29.40 46.69
N ILE A 434 -16.94 28.93 47.40
CA ILE A 434 -17.60 29.71 48.46
C ILE A 434 -16.60 30.05 49.57
N THR A 435 -15.83 29.07 50.04
CA THR A 435 -14.83 29.29 51.10
C THR A 435 -13.75 30.30 50.69
N GLU A 436 -13.30 30.26 49.43
CA GLU A 436 -12.25 31.15 48.93
C GLU A 436 -12.76 32.56 48.60
N ASN A 437 -14.03 32.66 48.17
CA ASN A 437 -14.54 33.88 47.57
C ASN A 437 -15.56 34.64 48.43
N VAL A 438 -16.28 33.96 49.32
CA VAL A 438 -17.29 34.56 50.19
C VAL A 438 -16.65 34.93 51.53
N ASN A 439 -16.63 36.23 51.85
CA ASN A 439 -16.15 36.76 53.12
C ASN A 439 -17.35 37.12 53.99
N VAL A 440 -17.70 36.24 54.92
CA VAL A 440 -18.79 36.50 55.86
C VAL A 440 -18.31 37.52 56.92
N PRO A 441 -19.02 38.64 57.14
CA PRO A 441 -18.66 39.61 58.18
C PRO A 441 -18.60 38.98 59.57
N THR A 442 -17.72 39.48 60.44
CA THR A 442 -17.60 39.00 61.82
C THR A 442 -18.94 39.10 62.56
N GLY A 443 -19.34 38.02 63.23
CA GLY A 443 -20.62 37.93 63.94
C GLY A 443 -21.81 37.52 63.06
N TYR A 444 -21.56 37.01 61.86
CA TYR A 444 -22.58 36.47 60.94
C TYR A 444 -22.16 35.09 60.42
N VAL A 445 -23.16 34.29 59.99
CA VAL A 445 -22.98 33.02 59.27
C VAL A 445 -23.88 32.97 58.04
N ILE A 446 -23.56 32.11 57.07
CA ILE A 446 -24.36 31.94 55.85
C ILE A 446 -25.64 31.14 56.19
N GLU A 447 -26.80 31.65 55.79
CA GLU A 447 -28.09 30.94 55.84
C GLU A 447 -28.37 30.19 54.55
N GLY A 448 -28.03 30.79 53.41
CA GLY A 448 -28.20 30.15 52.11
C GLY A 448 -27.67 31.01 50.98
N ILE A 449 -27.64 30.42 49.79
CA ILE A 449 -27.14 31.03 48.56
C ILE A 449 -28.29 31.02 47.57
N TYR A 450 -28.56 32.15 46.91
CA TYR A 450 -29.76 32.34 46.11
C TYR A 450 -29.47 33.01 44.76
N ASP A 451 -30.32 32.74 43.77
CA ASP A 451 -30.31 33.38 42.43
C ASP A 451 -31.00 34.77 42.41
N GLY A 452 -31.55 35.20 43.54
CA GLY A 452 -32.27 36.46 43.72
C GLY A 452 -32.28 36.93 45.17
N VAL A 453 -32.80 38.13 45.41
CA VAL A 453 -32.93 38.67 46.78
C VAL A 453 -33.97 37.85 47.56
N TYR A 454 -33.49 37.00 48.46
CA TYR A 454 -34.34 36.24 49.36
C TYR A 454 -34.91 37.13 50.47
N ASN A 455 -36.24 37.13 50.64
CA ASN A 455 -36.94 37.78 51.75
C ASN A 455 -37.91 36.79 52.42
N LYS A 456 -37.57 36.41 53.65
CA LYS A 456 -38.29 35.43 54.48
C LYS A 456 -39.72 35.87 54.86
N GLU A 457 -40.00 37.18 54.87
CA GLU A 457 -41.32 37.73 55.27
C GLU A 457 -42.36 37.71 54.13
N ASN A 458 -41.92 37.75 52.87
CA ASN A 458 -42.82 37.92 51.71
C ASN A 458 -42.88 36.72 50.74
N GLN A 459 -42.16 35.63 51.01
CA GLN A 459 -42.06 34.44 50.12
C GLN A 459 -41.81 34.83 48.64
N ASN A 460 -40.93 35.80 48.39
CA ASN A 460 -40.62 36.20 47.00
C ASN A 460 -39.61 35.25 46.35
N SER A 461 -40.04 34.67 45.23
CA SER A 461 -39.41 34.27 43.95
C SER A 461 -37.91 33.92 43.80
N ALA A 462 -37.07 33.97 44.83
CA ALA A 462 -35.66 33.57 44.74
C ALA A 462 -35.53 32.05 44.99
N ASN A 463 -34.82 31.35 44.12
CA ASN A 463 -34.52 29.94 44.29
C ASN A 463 -33.18 29.79 45.03
N GLU A 464 -33.16 28.84 45.97
CA GLU A 464 -31.92 28.43 46.61
C GLU A 464 -31.02 27.69 45.61
N ILE A 465 -29.77 28.15 45.48
CA ILE A 465 -28.76 27.54 44.64
C ILE A 465 -28.17 26.35 45.39
N SER A 466 -28.42 25.14 44.87
CA SER A 466 -27.77 23.92 45.36
C SER A 466 -26.35 23.80 44.78
N LEU A 467 -25.36 23.57 45.65
CA LEU A 467 -23.98 23.35 45.24
C LEU A 467 -23.73 21.85 44.92
N PRO A 468 -22.89 21.53 43.91
CA PRO A 468 -22.21 22.45 43.01
C PRO A 468 -23.13 23.04 41.93
N TYR A 469 -22.86 24.28 41.54
CA TYR A 469 -23.63 25.06 40.56
C TYR A 469 -22.76 25.42 39.35
N LEU A 470 -23.30 25.33 38.13
CA LEU A 470 -22.63 25.77 36.91
C LEU A 470 -23.34 27.01 36.36
N PRO A 471 -22.73 28.21 36.44
CA PRO A 471 -23.31 29.42 35.87
C PRO A 471 -23.46 29.30 34.35
N SER A 472 -24.55 29.85 33.82
CA SER A 472 -24.83 29.84 32.38
C SER A 472 -24.30 31.09 31.65
N GLY A 473 -23.93 32.11 32.41
CA GLY A 473 -23.38 33.38 31.96
C GLY A 473 -23.15 34.32 33.14
N ASP A 474 -23.01 35.61 32.86
CA ASP A 474 -22.86 36.64 33.89
C ASP A 474 -24.10 36.67 34.80
N GLU A 475 -23.87 36.47 36.10
CA GLU A 475 -24.94 36.23 37.07
C GLU A 475 -24.63 36.91 38.41
N ILE A 476 -25.69 37.28 39.13
CA ILE A 476 -25.60 37.82 40.49
C ILE A 476 -26.02 36.71 41.45
N ILE A 477 -25.17 36.42 42.42
CA ILE A 477 -25.44 35.42 43.46
C ILE A 477 -25.59 36.14 44.80
N TYR A 478 -26.70 35.88 45.47
CA TYR A 478 -27.03 36.48 46.75
C TYR A 478 -26.67 35.52 47.88
N ILE A 479 -25.72 35.95 48.72
CA ILE A 479 -25.32 35.28 49.95
C ILE A 479 -26.17 35.85 51.07
N ASN A 480 -27.17 35.08 51.50
CA ASN A 480 -27.99 35.46 52.62
C ASN A 480 -27.28 35.10 53.92
N ILE A 481 -27.07 36.09 54.78
CA ILE A 481 -26.37 35.93 56.06
C ILE A 481 -27.30 36.25 57.22
N VAL A 482 -27.07 35.60 58.34
CA VAL A 482 -27.80 35.80 59.60
C VAL A 482 -26.81 36.00 60.74
N LYS A 483 -27.25 36.62 61.84
CA LYS A 483 -26.37 36.84 62.99
C LYS A 483 -25.91 35.49 63.53
N GLU A 484 -24.62 35.42 63.85
CA GLU A 484 -24.02 34.29 64.53
C GLU A 484 -24.49 34.27 65.99
N ILE A 485 -24.97 33.11 66.42
CA ILE A 485 -25.43 32.86 67.77
C ILE A 485 -24.59 31.73 68.35
N THR A 486 -23.96 32.03 69.49
CA THR A 486 -23.26 31.05 70.32
C THR A 486 -24.27 30.30 71.16
N ILE A 487 -24.28 28.97 71.09
CA ILE A 487 -25.21 28.14 71.85
C ILE A 487 -24.42 27.30 72.84
N ASN A 488 -24.58 27.61 74.11
CA ASN A 488 -23.96 26.84 75.18
C ASN A 488 -24.90 25.75 75.63
N VAL A 489 -24.46 24.50 75.53
CA VAL A 489 -25.25 23.35 75.96
C VAL A 489 -24.80 22.90 77.34
N PHE A 490 -25.73 22.78 78.26
CA PHE A 490 -25.53 22.42 79.66
C PHE A 490 -26.28 21.15 80.04
N THR A 491 -25.74 20.41 81.01
CA THR A 491 -26.35 19.22 81.61
C THR A 491 -26.37 19.35 83.14
N VAL A 492 -27.24 18.62 83.84
CA VAL A 492 -27.36 18.68 85.31
C VAL A 492 -26.15 18.03 86.00
N THR A 493 -25.68 18.62 87.11
CA THR A 493 -24.57 18.07 87.92
C THR A 493 -25.01 16.84 88.74
N GLU A 494 -24.15 15.82 88.82
CA GLU A 494 -24.45 14.51 89.42
C GLU A 494 -24.85 14.53 90.90
N ALA A 495 -24.61 15.64 91.61
CA ALA A 495 -24.88 15.77 93.05
C ALA A 495 -26.37 15.96 93.40
N THR A 496 -27.25 16.14 92.41
CA THR A 496 -28.70 16.29 92.62
C THR A 496 -29.45 15.01 92.23
N ASN A 497 -30.22 14.47 93.18
CA ASN A 497 -31.00 13.23 93.05
C ASN A 497 -31.98 13.35 91.85
N PRO A 498 -31.99 12.42 90.87
CA PRO A 498 -32.62 12.62 89.56
C PRO A 498 -34.15 12.41 89.53
N LEU A 499 -34.84 12.52 90.67
CA LEU A 499 -36.31 12.53 90.74
C LEU A 499 -36.82 13.97 90.56
N TRP A 500 -36.70 14.52 89.37
CA TRP A 500 -37.28 15.82 89.02
C TRP A 500 -38.64 15.56 88.35
N TYR A 501 -39.71 15.55 89.15
CA TYR A 501 -41.09 15.55 88.67
C TYR A 501 -41.82 16.70 89.37
N LEU A 502 -42.44 17.58 88.57
CA LEU A 502 -43.40 18.64 88.88
C LEU A 502 -43.20 19.46 90.16
N GLU A 503 -42.72 20.70 90.02
CA GLU A 503 -43.43 21.96 90.34
C GLU A 503 -42.45 23.14 90.23
N GLU A 504 -42.97 24.30 89.84
CA GLU A 504 -42.29 25.57 89.57
C GLU A 504 -41.18 25.91 90.59
N GLN A 505 -39.94 25.52 90.31
CA GLN A 505 -38.78 26.01 91.03
C GLN A 505 -37.80 26.68 90.08
N THR A 506 -37.43 27.92 90.43
CA THR A 506 -36.34 28.67 89.83
C THR A 506 -35.04 27.90 90.06
N LEU A 507 -34.48 27.33 89.00
CA LEU A 507 -33.22 26.59 89.07
C LEU A 507 -32.02 27.55 88.98
N SER A 508 -31.08 27.45 89.93
CA SER A 508 -29.82 28.19 89.86
C SER A 508 -28.86 27.55 88.86
N VAL A 509 -28.14 28.39 88.11
CA VAL A 509 -27.11 27.99 87.11
C VAL A 509 -26.02 27.09 87.72
N SER A 510 -25.77 27.18 89.04
CA SER A 510 -24.83 26.32 89.77
C SER A 510 -25.14 24.81 89.70
N ASN A 511 -26.36 24.44 89.32
CA ASN A 511 -26.79 23.04 89.20
C ASN A 511 -26.41 22.41 87.85
N PHE A 512 -25.75 23.15 86.97
CA PHE A 512 -25.47 22.71 85.62
C PHE A 512 -23.98 22.77 85.26
N ARG A 513 -23.57 21.88 84.37
CA ARG A 513 -22.24 21.74 83.78
C ARG A 513 -22.35 22.02 82.29
N LYS A 514 -21.52 22.92 81.76
CA LYS A 514 -21.37 23.11 80.32
C LYS A 514 -20.74 21.87 79.68
N VAL A 515 -21.33 21.41 78.59
CA VAL A 515 -20.91 20.19 77.88
C VAL A 515 -20.27 20.54 76.53
N THR A 516 -20.86 21.48 75.80
CA THR A 516 -20.28 21.96 74.54
C THR A 516 -20.74 23.38 74.25
N THR A 517 -20.06 24.02 73.31
CA THR A 517 -20.51 25.25 72.66
C THR A 517 -20.74 24.93 71.19
N LEU A 518 -21.93 25.24 70.67
CA LEU A 518 -22.23 25.23 69.26
C LEU A 518 -22.26 26.67 68.75
N VAL A 519 -22.09 26.83 67.45
CA VAL A 519 -22.25 28.11 66.76
C VAL A 519 -23.23 27.86 65.62
N GLY A 520 -24.22 28.73 65.46
CA GLY A 520 -25.08 28.70 64.28
C GLY A 520 -25.85 29.99 64.10
N GLY A 521 -26.67 30.06 63.05
CA GLY A 521 -27.32 31.30 62.65
C GLY A 521 -28.68 31.54 63.30
N GLU A 522 -29.01 32.81 63.51
CA GLU A 522 -30.36 33.27 63.86
C GLU A 522 -31.41 32.64 62.91
N GLY A 523 -32.38 31.92 63.48
CA GLY A 523 -33.47 31.28 62.75
C GLY A 523 -33.09 30.03 61.95
N GLN A 524 -31.88 29.49 62.11
CA GLN A 524 -31.45 28.22 61.50
C GLN A 524 -31.76 27.01 62.38
N ASN A 525 -31.92 25.84 61.76
CA ASN A 525 -32.02 24.58 62.51
C ASN A 525 -30.61 24.08 62.84
N ILE A 526 -30.27 24.06 64.12
CA ILE A 526 -28.98 23.59 64.61
C ILE A 526 -29.18 22.23 65.27
N VAL A 527 -28.59 21.19 64.67
CA VAL A 527 -28.69 19.82 65.17
C VAL A 527 -27.62 19.58 66.22
N PHE A 528 -28.04 19.24 67.43
CA PHE A 528 -27.14 18.86 68.51
C PHE A 528 -26.82 17.34 68.46
N ASP A 529 -25.54 16.98 68.52
CA ASP A 529 -25.15 15.58 68.72
C ASP A 529 -25.47 15.13 70.15
N LYS A 530 -26.59 14.43 70.29
CA LYS A 530 -27.09 13.88 71.56
C LYS A 530 -26.07 13.01 72.31
N ASN A 531 -25.10 12.41 71.61
CA ASN A 531 -24.09 11.56 72.24
C ASN A 531 -23.22 12.34 73.23
N LEU A 532 -23.01 13.64 72.99
CA LEU A 532 -22.23 14.51 73.89
C LEU A 532 -22.87 14.66 75.27
N ALA A 533 -24.20 14.53 75.36
CA ALA A 533 -24.96 14.63 76.60
C ALA A 533 -25.52 13.28 77.07
N ALA A 534 -25.07 12.15 76.51
CA ALA A 534 -25.57 10.83 76.88
C ALA A 534 -25.30 10.50 78.37
N LYS A 535 -26.28 9.91 79.05
CA LYS A 535 -26.19 9.52 80.47
C LYS A 535 -26.75 8.12 80.68
N TYR A 536 -25.98 7.23 81.30
CA TYR A 536 -26.36 5.82 81.48
C TYR A 536 -27.65 5.68 82.30
N GLY A 537 -28.63 4.94 81.78
CA GLY A 537 -29.94 4.75 82.40
C GLY A 537 -30.93 5.90 82.18
N TYR A 538 -30.60 6.86 81.30
CA TYR A 538 -31.47 7.99 80.96
C TYR A 538 -31.51 8.23 79.43
N GLU A 539 -32.67 8.63 78.93
CA GLU A 539 -32.90 9.17 77.59
C GLU A 539 -32.98 10.70 77.66
N ILE A 540 -32.73 11.39 76.54
CA ILE A 540 -32.89 12.85 76.45
C ILE A 540 -34.32 13.14 76.00
N GLU A 541 -35.11 13.83 76.83
CA GLU A 541 -36.48 14.24 76.50
C GLU A 541 -36.51 15.46 75.58
N GLY A 542 -35.52 16.34 75.71
CA GLY A 542 -35.45 17.63 75.03
C GLY A 542 -34.51 18.58 75.75
N TYR A 543 -34.71 19.87 75.56
CA TYR A 543 -33.92 20.91 76.21
C TYR A 543 -34.80 22.09 76.66
N TYR A 544 -34.25 22.94 77.52
CA TYR A 544 -34.84 24.22 77.93
C TYR A 544 -33.92 25.37 77.55
N GLU A 545 -34.48 26.55 77.34
CA GLU A 545 -33.74 27.80 77.13
C GLU A 545 -33.83 28.65 78.41
N SER A 546 -32.73 29.34 78.74
CA SER A 546 -32.75 30.36 79.80
C SER A 546 -33.21 31.69 79.23
N ASP A 547 -34.05 32.40 79.97
CA ASP A 547 -34.29 33.81 79.72
C ASP A 547 -33.10 34.69 80.17
N ASP A 548 -33.14 35.97 79.80
CA ASP A 548 -32.12 36.98 80.11
C ASP A 548 -31.91 37.23 81.62
N THR A 549 -32.77 36.66 82.47
CA THR A 549 -32.70 36.77 83.92
C THR A 549 -32.16 35.50 84.60
N ASN A 550 -31.61 34.56 83.83
CA ASN A 550 -31.19 33.22 84.28
C ASN A 550 -32.36 32.37 84.83
N ASN A 551 -33.61 32.73 84.54
CA ASN A 551 -34.76 31.89 84.85
C ASN A 551 -35.03 30.95 83.67
N ILE A 552 -35.28 29.68 83.97
CA ILE A 552 -35.53 28.65 82.96
C ILE A 552 -37.01 28.70 82.60
N SER A 553 -37.34 29.13 81.38
CA SER A 553 -38.70 29.14 80.85
C SER A 553 -39.03 27.79 80.19
N TYR A 554 -40.26 27.33 80.37
CA TYR A 554 -40.70 25.98 80.01
C TYR A 554 -41.37 25.95 78.63
N ASP A 555 -40.58 25.76 77.58
CA ASP A 555 -41.12 25.26 76.30
C ASP A 555 -40.57 23.87 75.99
N LYS A 556 -41.49 22.90 75.88
CA LYS A 556 -41.17 21.52 75.55
C LYS A 556 -40.87 21.42 74.05
N ILE A 557 -39.60 21.52 73.66
CA ILE A 557 -39.18 21.37 72.26
C ILE A 557 -38.87 19.88 71.99
N ASN A 558 -39.82 19.19 71.33
CA ASN A 558 -39.79 17.74 71.11
C ASN A 558 -38.82 17.27 70.00
N ASN A 559 -38.08 18.17 69.36
CA ASN A 559 -37.10 17.81 68.33
C ASN A 559 -35.73 18.32 68.78
N LEU A 560 -34.67 17.51 68.66
CA LEU A 560 -33.26 17.84 68.98
C LEU A 560 -32.65 18.93 68.07
N SER A 561 -33.50 19.76 67.47
CA SER A 561 -33.20 20.87 66.60
C SER A 561 -33.35 22.15 67.40
N ILE A 562 -32.23 22.83 67.65
CA ILE A 562 -32.21 24.13 68.30
C ILE A 562 -32.49 25.19 67.23
N PHE A 563 -33.54 25.98 67.42
CA PHE A 563 -33.91 27.09 66.54
C PHE A 563 -33.70 28.41 67.27
N PRO A 564 -32.49 28.99 67.23
CA PRO A 564 -32.21 30.20 67.96
C PRO A 564 -32.94 31.37 67.29
N TYR A 565 -34.07 31.80 67.84
CA TYR A 565 -34.87 32.91 67.33
C TYR A 565 -35.04 33.96 68.44
N VAL A 566 -34.86 35.24 68.10
CA VAL A 566 -34.90 36.33 69.11
C VAL A 566 -35.66 37.54 68.58
N GLU A 567 -36.65 38.02 69.34
CA GLU A 567 -37.48 39.19 68.96
C GLU A 567 -36.70 40.53 68.94
N ASP A 568 -35.68 40.70 69.79
CA ASP A 568 -34.98 41.99 69.99
C ASP A 568 -33.57 42.10 69.38
N GLY A 569 -33.11 41.07 68.66
CA GLY A 569 -31.94 41.14 67.75
C GLY A 569 -30.57 41.44 68.38
N ASN A 570 -30.42 41.51 69.71
CA ASN A 570 -29.16 41.87 70.40
C ASN A 570 -28.48 40.72 71.16
N LEU A 571 -29.10 39.54 71.24
CA LEU A 571 -28.52 38.36 71.88
C LEU A 571 -27.56 37.64 70.93
N THR A 572 -26.31 37.49 71.35
CA THR A 572 -25.26 36.73 70.63
C THR A 572 -25.00 35.36 71.24
N GLU A 573 -25.69 35.03 72.34
CA GLU A 573 -25.45 33.83 73.12
C GLU A 573 -26.77 33.29 73.70
N ILE A 574 -27.00 31.98 73.59
CA ILE A 574 -28.15 31.27 74.17
C ILE A 574 -27.64 30.12 75.02
N ASN A 575 -28.20 29.96 76.21
CA ASN A 575 -27.89 28.85 77.10
C ASN A 575 -29.03 27.81 77.05
N VAL A 576 -28.68 26.60 76.64
CA VAL A 576 -29.58 25.48 76.46
C VAL A 576 -29.29 24.40 77.49
N PHE A 577 -30.30 23.90 78.19
CA PHE A 577 -30.16 22.94 79.29
C PHE A 577 -30.85 21.62 78.95
N ILE A 578 -30.08 20.54 78.89
CA ILE A 578 -30.58 19.21 78.51
C ILE A 578 -31.46 18.62 79.61
N ARG A 579 -32.64 18.14 79.21
CA ARG A 579 -33.59 17.41 80.04
C ARG A 579 -33.48 15.92 79.77
N TYR A 580 -33.29 15.14 80.83
CA TYR A 580 -33.26 13.69 80.76
C TYR A 580 -34.66 13.08 80.95
N ILE A 581 -34.86 11.78 80.81
CA ILE A 581 -35.95 10.95 81.37
C ILE A 581 -35.25 9.66 81.80
N LYS A 582 -35.63 9.06 82.93
CA LYS A 582 -35.07 7.77 83.34
C LYS A 582 -35.64 6.64 82.48
N ASN A 583 -34.77 5.77 81.98
CA ASN A 583 -35.21 4.58 81.25
C ASN A 583 -35.89 3.64 82.25
N ASN A 584 -37.13 3.23 81.92
CA ASN A 584 -37.89 2.27 82.75
C ASN A 584 -37.22 0.91 82.83
#